data_AF-A0A9X8ZZF5-F1
#
_entry.id   AF-A0A9X8ZZF5-F1
#
_cell.length_a   1.000
_cell.length_b   1.000
_cell.length_c   1.000
_cell.angle_alpha   90.00
_cell.angle_beta   90.00
_cell.angle_gamma   90.00
#
_symmetry.space_group_name_H-M   'P 1'
#
loop_
_entity.id
_entity.type
_entity.pdbx_description
1 polymer ?
#
loop_
_entity_poly.entity_id
_entity_poly.type
_entity_poly.pdbx_seq_one_letter_code
_entity_poly.pdbx_strand_id
1 'polypeptide(L)' 'LGDIIAAILPCYWLYYEIGERLKECQPEEPIYNEWISAYGSDWFRTLVEEQITRLDTIAEKVTEADRKRMKQHF' A
#
# COMPACT_ATOMS: atom_id res chain seq x y z
N LEU A 1 2.81 15.01 -8.14
CA LEU A 1 2.13 13.70 -8.12
C LEU A 1 2.94 12.65 -7.38
N GLY A 2 4.23 12.43 -7.74
CA GLY A 2 5.11 11.49 -7.03
C GLY A 2 5.16 11.71 -5.51
N ASP A 3 5.37 12.96 -5.06
CA ASP A 3 5.39 13.28 -3.61
C ASP A 3 4.07 12.93 -2.89
N ILE A 4 2.91 13.13 -3.53
CA ILE A 4 1.59 12.84 -2.95
C ILE A 4 1.37 11.32 -2.86
N ILE A 5 1.71 10.58 -3.92
CA ILE A 5 1.59 9.13 -3.91
C ILE A 5 2.54 8.54 -2.88
N ALA A 6 3.80 9.01 -2.81
CA ALA A 6 4.77 8.55 -1.82
C ALA A 6 4.30 8.76 -0.38
N ALA A 7 3.61 9.87 -0.08
CA ALA A 7 3.08 10.15 1.26
C ALA A 7 1.90 9.26 1.67
N ILE A 8 1.15 8.69 0.72
CA ILE A 8 -0.08 7.92 0.99
C ILE A 8 0.14 6.41 0.82
N LEU A 9 1.05 6.02 -0.08
CA LEU A 9 1.31 4.63 -0.42
C LEU A 9 1.69 3.74 0.78
N PRO A 10 2.51 4.17 1.76
CA PRO A 10 2.81 3.35 2.93
C PRO A 10 1.55 2.88 3.67
N CYS A 11 0.52 3.72 3.77
CA CYS A 11 -0.72 3.36 4.45
C CYS A 11 -1.47 2.23 3.73
N TYR A 12 -1.60 2.33 2.40
CA TYR A 12 -2.25 1.29 1.59
C TYR A 12 -1.46 -0.01 1.64
N TRP A 13 -0.15 0.07 1.42
CA TRP A 13 0.73 -1.10 1.36
C TRP A 13 0.79 -1.82 2.71
N LEU A 14 1.01 -1.09 3.81
CA LEU A 14 1.09 -1.69 5.14
C LEU A 14 -0.19 -2.42 5.54
N TYR A 15 -1.36 -1.82 5.27
CA TYR A 15 -2.65 -2.46 5.58
C TYR A 15 -2.83 -3.75 4.78
N TYR A 16 -2.44 -3.77 3.50
CA TYR A 16 -2.47 -4.99 2.70
C TYR A 16 -1.56 -6.07 3.28
N GLU A 17 -0.29 -5.76 3.59
CA GLU A 17 0.62 -6.76 4.16
C GLU A 17 0.14 -7.33 5.49
N ILE A 18 -0.45 -6.49 6.35
CA ILE A 18 -1.03 -6.95 7.61
C ILE A 18 -2.23 -7.85 7.34
N GLY A 19 -3.15 -7.43 6.47
CA GLY A 19 -4.32 -8.23 6.08
C GLY A 19 -3.95 -9.58 5.46
N GLU A 20 -2.95 -9.59 4.58
CA GLU A 20 -2.43 -10.80 3.94
C GLU A 20 -1.81 -11.76 4.98
N ARG A 21 -0.98 -11.26 5.90
CA ARG A 21 -0.38 -12.08 6.97
C ARG A 21 -1.41 -12.67 7.93
N LEU A 22 -2.54 -12.00 8.11
CA LEU A 22 -3.62 -12.42 9.00
C LEU A 22 -4.69 -13.26 8.28
N LYS A 23 -4.56 -13.52 6.97
CA LYS A 23 -5.60 -14.16 6.15
C LYS A 23 -6.00 -15.57 6.61
N GLU A 24 -5.11 -16.26 7.30
CA GLU A 24 -5.37 -17.59 7.89
C GLU A 24 -5.90 -17.52 9.33
N CYS A 25 -5.91 -16.34 9.96
CA CYS A 25 -6.45 -16.16 11.30
C CYS A 25 -7.98 -16.16 11.27
N GLN A 26 -8.59 -16.76 12.30
CA GLN A 26 -10.04 -16.81 12.48
C GLN A 26 -10.42 -16.21 13.85
N PRO A 27 -10.40 -14.88 13.98
CA PRO A 27 -10.84 -14.22 15.20
C PRO A 27 -12.32 -14.53 15.48
N GLU A 28 -12.69 -14.64 16.76
CA GLU A 28 -14.08 -14.91 17.17
C GLU A 28 -15.02 -13.74 16.84
N GLU A 29 -14.51 -12.50 16.96
CA GLU A 29 -15.27 -11.28 16.69
C GLU A 29 -15.42 -11.03 15.18
N PRO A 30 -16.65 -10.96 14.64
CA PRO A 30 -16.89 -10.80 13.20
C PRO A 30 -16.24 -9.56 12.58
N ILE A 31 -16.15 -8.46 13.33
CA ILE A 31 -15.58 -7.20 12.87
C ILE A 31 -14.09 -7.33 12.47
N TYR A 32 -13.35 -8.22 13.10
CA TYR A 32 -11.95 -8.47 12.75
C TYR A 32 -11.83 -9.32 11.50
N ASN A 33 -12.74 -10.28 11.28
CA ASN A 33 -12.80 -11.04 10.02
C ASN A 33 -13.15 -10.12 8.84
N GLU A 34 -14.05 -9.15 9.02
CA GLU A 34 -14.38 -8.16 7.99
C GLU A 34 -13.17 -7.30 7.64
N TRP A 35 -12.41 -6.83 8.64
CA TRP A 35 -11.19 -6.05 8.44
C TRP A 35 -10.12 -6.85 7.68
N ILE A 36 -9.84 -8.09 8.11
CA ILE A 36 -8.87 -8.98 7.44
C ILE A 36 -9.32 -9.27 6.01
N SER A 37 -10.62 -9.54 5.80
CA SER A 37 -11.18 -9.79 4.48
C SER A 37 -11.06 -8.57 3.57
N ALA A 38 -11.28 -7.36 4.08
CA ALA A 38 -11.15 -6.14 3.29
C ALA A 38 -9.71 -5.90 2.84
N TYR A 39 -8.76 -5.86 3.79
CA TYR A 39 -7.38 -5.48 3.50
C TYR A 39 -6.52 -6.64 2.97
N GLY A 40 -6.86 -7.90 3.26
CA GLY A 40 -6.22 -9.11 2.70
C GLY A 40 -6.85 -9.62 1.40
N SER A 41 -7.80 -8.86 0.82
CA SER A 41 -8.45 -9.22 -0.44
C SER A 41 -7.55 -9.00 -1.66
N ASP A 42 -7.77 -9.81 -2.70
CA ASP A 42 -7.09 -9.65 -3.99
C ASP A 42 -7.50 -8.35 -4.69
N TRP A 43 -8.70 -7.84 -4.39
CA TRP A 43 -9.14 -6.51 -4.85
C TRP A 43 -8.29 -5.40 -4.25
N PHE A 44 -8.08 -5.39 -2.93
CA PHE A 44 -7.26 -4.37 -2.28
C PHE A 44 -5.79 -4.48 -2.71
N ARG A 45 -5.27 -5.70 -2.88
CA ARG A 45 -3.96 -5.96 -3.48
C ARG A 45 -3.78 -5.24 -4.82
N THR A 46 -4.76 -5.35 -5.71
CA THR A 46 -4.71 -4.73 -7.05
C THR A 46 -4.56 -3.21 -6.95
N LEU A 47 -5.26 -2.58 -5.99
CA LEU A 47 -5.13 -1.14 -5.75
C LEU A 47 -3.74 -0.77 -5.23
N VAL A 48 -3.16 -1.58 -4.34
CA VAL A 48 -1.79 -1.36 -3.85
C VAL A 48 -0.77 -1.48 -4.98
N GLU A 49 -0.84 -2.55 -5.78
CA GLU A 49 0.07 -2.81 -6.90
C GLU A 49 -0.02 -1.72 -7.98
N GLU A 50 -1.21 -1.19 -8.26
CA GLU A 50 -1.39 -0.06 -9.17
C GLU A 50 -0.60 1.17 -8.68
N GLN A 51 -0.70 1.48 -7.39
CA GLN A 51 -0.07 2.67 -6.82
C GLN A 51 1.45 2.52 -6.70
N ILE A 52 1.96 1.32 -6.41
CA ILE A 52 3.40 0.99 -6.48
C ILE A 52 3.92 1.24 -7.90
N THR A 53 3.29 0.61 -8.89
CA THR A 53 3.69 0.72 -10.30
C THR A 53 3.67 2.17 -10.78
N ARG A 54 2.66 2.93 -10.36
CA ARG A 54 2.52 4.36 -10.69
C ARG A 54 3.64 5.18 -10.05
N LEU A 55 4.00 4.91 -8.78
CA LEU A 55 5.10 5.60 -8.10
C LEU A 55 6.44 5.29 -8.75
N ASP A 56 6.71 4.03 -9.07
CA ASP A 56 7.95 3.59 -9.72
C ASP A 56 8.13 4.22 -11.10
N THR A 57 7.07 4.22 -11.92
CA THR A 57 7.07 4.86 -13.25
C THR A 57 7.37 6.36 -13.17
N ILE A 58 6.93 7.04 -12.10
CA ILE A 58 7.23 8.46 -11.87
C ILE A 58 8.68 8.60 -11.41
N ALA A 59 9.11 7.77 -10.46
CA ALA A 59 10.47 7.79 -9.92
C ALA A 59 11.51 7.67 -11.05
N GLU A 60 11.29 6.82 -12.06
CA GLU A 60 12.16 6.67 -13.22
C GLU A 60 12.42 7.98 -13.99
N LYS A 61 11.46 8.93 -13.98
CA LYS A 61 11.47 10.12 -14.84
C LYS A 61 11.83 11.43 -14.11
N VAL A 62 11.93 11.41 -12.79
CA VAL A 62 12.24 12.60 -11.97
C VAL A 62 13.72 12.67 -11.58
N THR A 63 14.14 13.81 -11.06
CA THR A 63 15.53 14.01 -10.62
C THR A 63 15.85 13.21 -9.37
N GLU A 64 17.14 12.99 -9.09
CA GLU A 64 17.58 12.38 -7.82
C GLU A 64 17.15 13.17 -6.58
N ALA A 65 17.06 14.50 -6.68
CA ALA A 65 16.57 15.33 -5.58
C ALA A 65 15.08 15.06 -5.31
N ASP A 66 14.27 14.90 -6.36
CA ASP A 66 12.85 14.56 -6.24
C ASP A 66 12.68 13.14 -5.70
N ARG A 67 13.46 12.15 -6.18
CA ARG A 67 13.43 10.78 -5.64
C ARG A 67 13.74 10.75 -4.14
N LYS A 68 14.74 11.52 -3.70
CA LYS A 68 15.08 11.63 -2.27
C LYS A 68 13.94 12.22 -1.46
N ARG A 69 13.26 13.25 -1.97
CA ARG A 69 12.10 13.85 -1.31
C ARG A 69 10.91 12.88 -1.25
N MET A 70 10.60 12.20 -2.34
CA MET A 70 9.59 11.13 -2.37
C MET A 70 9.90 10.04 -1.34
N LYS A 71 11.16 9.61 -1.25
CA LYS A 71 11.61 8.63 -0.24
C LYS A 71 11.50 9.14 1.21
N GLN A 72 11.55 10.45 1.45
CA GLN A 72 11.33 11.01 2.79
C GLN A 72 9.85 11.05 3.17
N HIS A 73 8.95 11.09 2.20
CA HIS A 73 7.51 11.03 2.43
C HIS A 73 7.00 9.60 2.70
N PHE A 74 7.69 8.60 2.16
CA PHE A 74 7.41 7.18 2.34
C PHE A 74 7.99 6.67 3.67
#